data_AF-A0A1G0QNP9-F1
#
_entry.id   AF-A0A1G0QNP9-F1
#
_cell.length_a   1.000
_cell.length_b   1.000
_cell.length_c   1.000
_cell.angle_alpha   90.00
_cell.angle_beta   90.00
_cell.angle_gamma   90.00
#
_symmetry.space_group_name_H-M   'P 1'
#
loop_
_entity.id
_entity.type
_entity.pdbx_description
1 polymer ?
#
loop_
_entity_poly.entity_id
_entity_poly.type
_entity_poly.pdbx_seq_one_letter_code
_entity_poly.pdbx_strand_id
1 'polypeptide(L)'
;MAFSFKEGDIIYLKKVPYTNHPKYQLTLNIEKELFFVINSDINNTIAINSDFKNCQVVLSKLPNHNFMPNDTSYIACHQLAPKIRCDEIEKMIKVKEAEVIGKIDEATLEKVKDTVLNYSRLTLTGFEILYIKEGLDKVNN
;
A
#
# COMPACT_ATOMS: atom_id res chain seq x y z
N MET A 1 20.12 -1.59 -7.95
CA MET A 1 20.23 -2.40 -6.71
C MET A 1 18.97 -3.25 -6.66
N ALA A 2 19.08 -4.57 -6.50
CA ALA A 2 17.89 -5.43 -6.42
C ALA A 2 17.33 -5.37 -4.99
N PHE A 3 16.04 -5.08 -4.86
CA PHE A 3 15.32 -5.09 -3.60
C PHE A 3 14.73 -6.48 -3.33
N SER A 4 14.61 -6.86 -2.06
CA SER A 4 14.09 -8.16 -1.62
C SER A 4 12.56 -8.28 -1.71
N PHE A 5 11.89 -7.25 -2.19
CA PHE A 5 10.45 -7.13 -2.35
C PHE A 5 10.13 -6.60 -3.76
N LYS A 6 8.89 -6.79 -4.22
CA LYS A 6 8.39 -6.43 -5.57
C LYS A 6 6.99 -5.82 -5.51
N GLU A 7 6.51 -5.32 -6.65
CA GLU A 7 5.12 -4.90 -6.80
C GLU A 7 4.15 -6.02 -6.38
N GLY A 8 3.13 -5.63 -5.61
CA GLY A 8 2.11 -6.49 -5.02
C GLY A 8 2.51 -7.10 -3.68
N ASP A 9 3.77 -7.00 -3.26
CA ASP A 9 4.19 -7.55 -1.97
C ASP A 9 3.63 -6.72 -0.82
N ILE A 10 3.26 -7.42 0.25
CA ILE A 10 2.89 -6.84 1.52
C ILE A 10 4.06 -6.98 2.49
N ILE A 11 4.44 -5.85 3.07
CA ILE A 11 5.55 -5.74 3.99
C ILE A 11 5.01 -5.40 5.37
N TYR A 12 5.37 -6.20 6.36
CA TYR A 12 5.20 -5.87 7.76
C TYR A 12 6.43 -5.11 8.26
N LEU A 13 6.22 -3.90 8.79
CA LEU A 13 7.25 -3.03 9.35
C LEU A 13 7.01 -2.91 10.85
N LYS A 14 7.97 -3.36 11.67
CA LYS A 14 7.87 -3.26 13.14
C LYS A 14 7.87 -1.81 13.62
N LYS A 15 8.49 -0.92 12.86
CA LYS A 15 8.60 0.51 13.14
C LYS A 15 8.42 1.32 11.86
N VAL A 16 7.72 2.44 11.95
CA VAL A 16 7.55 3.38 10.84
C VAL A 16 7.69 4.81 11.37
N PRO A 17 8.09 5.79 10.54
CA PRO A 17 8.40 7.14 11.02
C PRO A 17 7.18 7.98 11.42
N TYR A 18 5.97 7.53 11.07
CA TYR A 18 4.73 8.27 11.25
C TYR A 18 3.83 7.73 12.38
N THR A 19 4.22 6.67 13.08
CA THR A 19 3.47 6.13 14.21
C THR A 19 4.31 5.21 15.10
N ASN A 20 3.87 4.99 16.34
CA ASN A 20 4.59 4.21 17.36
C ASN A 20 4.24 2.72 17.37
N HIS A 21 3.35 2.27 16.49
CA HIS A 21 2.98 0.85 16.35
C HIS A 21 3.37 0.31 14.96
N PRO A 22 3.57 -1.02 14.84
CA PRO A 22 3.85 -1.66 13.56
C PRO A 22 2.79 -1.39 12.50
N LYS A 23 3.19 -1.45 11.23
CA LYS A 23 2.27 -1.28 10.09
C LYS A 23 2.53 -2.28 8.98
N TYR A 24 1.45 -2.59 8.27
CA TYR A 24 1.48 -3.32 7.01
C TYR A 24 1.44 -2.31 5.85
N GLN A 25 2.24 -2.57 4.81
CA GLN A 25 2.29 -1.73 3.62
C GLN A 25 2.23 -2.58 2.36
N LEU A 26 1.48 -2.11 1.37
CA LEU A 26 1.51 -2.64 0.02
C LEU A 26 2.57 -1.92 -0.80
N THR A 27 3.43 -2.66 -1.49
CA THR A 27 4.33 -2.11 -2.51
C THR A 27 3.61 -2.05 -3.85
N LEU A 28 3.34 -0.84 -4.36
CA LEU A 28 2.77 -0.66 -5.69
C LEU A 28 3.83 -0.39 -6.75
N ASN A 29 4.87 0.38 -6.46
CA ASN A 29 5.96 0.60 -7.40
C ASN A 29 7.26 0.91 -6.66
N ILE A 30 8.33 0.20 -6.99
CA ILE A 30 9.62 0.36 -6.32
C ILE A 30 10.42 1.54 -6.87
N GLU A 31 10.41 1.75 -8.19
CA GLU A 31 11.16 2.85 -8.82
C GLU A 31 10.69 4.22 -8.33
N LYS A 32 9.38 4.34 -8.07
CA LYS A 32 8.72 5.55 -7.60
C LYS A 32 8.40 5.50 -6.11
N GLU A 33 8.85 4.47 -5.37
CA GLU A 33 8.60 4.34 -3.93
C GLU A 33 7.10 4.49 -3.55
N LEU A 34 6.21 3.92 -4.38
CA LEU A 34 4.76 3.96 -4.15
C LEU A 34 4.38 2.86 -3.16
N PHE A 35 4.18 3.27 -1.91
CA PHE A 35 3.72 2.41 -0.82
C PHE A 35 2.38 2.88 -0.30
N PHE A 36 1.49 1.94 0.05
CA PHE A 36 0.18 2.25 0.63
C PHE A 36 0.00 1.54 1.96
N VAL A 37 -0.59 2.24 2.93
CA VAL A 37 -0.83 1.69 4.26
C VAL A 37 -2.00 0.72 4.22
N ILE A 38 -1.85 -0.42 4.89
CA ILE A 38 -2.92 -1.38 5.13
C ILE A 38 -3.39 -1.25 6.57
N ASN A 39 -4.68 -1.04 6.76
CA ASN A 39 -5.32 -0.94 8.07
C ASN A 39 -6.25 -2.12 8.31
N SER A 40 -6.38 -2.51 9.57
CA SER A 40 -7.33 -3.53 10.02
C SER A 40 -8.79 -3.10 9.93
N ASP A 41 -9.04 -1.79 9.91
CA ASP A 41 -10.37 -1.22 9.95
C ASP A 41 -10.38 0.15 9.28
N ILE A 42 -11.58 0.61 8.92
CA ILE A 42 -11.85 1.95 8.41
C ILE A 42 -12.32 2.82 9.59
N ASN A 43 -11.56 3.85 9.93
CA ASN A 43 -12.00 4.82 10.95
C ASN A 43 -13.31 5.51 10.53
N ASN A 44 -14.19 5.80 11.49
CA ASN A 44 -15.44 6.54 11.33
C ASN A 44 -15.34 7.76 10.40
N THR A 45 -14.28 8.55 10.46
CA THR A 45 -14.09 9.72 9.57
C THR A 45 -14.03 9.32 8.09
N ILE A 46 -13.37 8.20 7.78
CA ILE A 46 -13.32 7.63 6.43
C ILE A 46 -14.66 6.97 6.09
N ALA A 47 -15.31 6.31 7.06
CA ALA A 47 -16.55 5.60 6.85
C ALA A 47 -17.72 6.52 6.43
N ILE A 48 -17.75 7.77 6.93
CA ILE A 48 -18.79 8.75 6.61
C ILE A 48 -18.48 9.59 5.36
N ASN A 49 -17.25 9.58 4.87
CA ASN A 49 -16.86 10.31 3.69
C ASN A 49 -16.76 9.37 2.49
N SER A 50 -17.68 9.51 1.54
CA SER A 50 -17.77 8.66 0.34
C SER A 50 -16.49 8.66 -0.48
N ASP A 51 -15.77 9.78 -0.55
CA ASP A 51 -14.57 9.90 -1.37
C ASP A 51 -13.43 9.08 -0.76
N PHE A 52 -13.19 9.24 0.55
CA PHE A 52 -12.19 8.43 1.26
C PHE A 52 -12.57 6.94 1.30
N LYS A 53 -13.86 6.62 1.36
CA LYS A 53 -14.36 5.24 1.33
C LYS A 53 -14.14 4.58 -0.04
N ASN A 54 -14.36 5.31 -1.13
CA ASN A 54 -14.08 4.82 -2.48
C ASN A 54 -12.59 4.56 -2.73
N CYS A 55 -11.72 5.23 -1.97
CA CYS A 55 -10.28 4.97 -1.98
C CYS A 55 -9.84 3.78 -1.12
N GLN A 56 -10.75 2.96 -0.58
CA GLN A 56 -10.39 1.77 0.19
C GLN A 56 -10.54 0.51 -0.66
N VAL A 57 -9.47 -0.26 -0.79
CA VAL A 57 -9.54 -1.60 -1.39
C VAL A 57 -9.57 -2.65 -0.29
N VAL A 58 -10.63 -3.45 -0.28
CA VAL A 58 -10.81 -4.52 0.70
C VAL A 58 -9.85 -5.67 0.42
N LEU A 59 -9.06 -6.01 1.43
CA LEU A 59 -8.30 -7.25 1.54
C LEU A 59 -9.09 -8.20 2.45
N SER A 60 -9.91 -9.06 1.85
CA SER A 60 -10.54 -10.15 2.60
C SER A 60 -9.60 -11.33 2.71
N LYS A 61 -9.72 -12.07 3.82
CA LYS A 61 -9.08 -13.37 4.04
C LYS A 61 -9.76 -14.42 3.12
N LEU A 62 -9.60 -14.26 1.81
CA LEU A 62 -9.73 -15.37 0.87
C LEU A 62 -8.70 -16.44 1.28
N PRO A 63 -8.86 -17.72 0.90
CA PRO A 63 -7.98 -18.81 1.36
C PRO A 63 -6.47 -18.59 1.11
N ASN A 64 -6.11 -17.61 0.27
CA ASN A 64 -4.75 -17.26 -0.12
C ASN A 64 -4.15 -16.07 0.68
N HIS A 65 -4.88 -15.44 1.59
CA HIS A 65 -4.44 -14.24 2.34
C HIS A 65 -4.25 -14.48 3.85
N ASN A 66 -3.73 -15.65 4.23
CA ASN A 66 -3.48 -16.04 5.63
C ASN A 66 -2.41 -15.19 6.35
N PHE A 67 -1.76 -14.27 5.64
CA PHE A 67 -0.74 -13.38 6.16
C PHE A 67 -1.33 -12.15 6.90
N MET A 68 -2.62 -11.86 6.77
CA MET A 68 -3.27 -10.78 7.51
C MET A 68 -3.80 -11.29 8.87
N PRO A 69 -3.61 -10.52 9.96
CA PRO A 69 -4.08 -10.92 11.29
C PRO A 69 -5.61 -10.93 11.40
N ASN A 70 -6.32 -10.11 10.61
CA ASN A 70 -7.78 -9.97 10.65
C ASN A 70 -8.44 -10.57 9.41
N ASP A 71 -9.72 -10.91 9.53
CA ASP A 71 -10.52 -11.47 8.45
C ASP A 71 -10.77 -10.47 7.31
N THR A 72 -10.72 -9.19 7.63
CA THR A 72 -10.81 -8.10 6.66
C THR A 72 -9.81 -7.01 7.04
N SER A 73 -9.09 -6.53 6.03
CA SER A 73 -8.18 -5.40 6.08
C SER A 73 -8.47 -4.48 4.88
N TYR A 74 -7.92 -3.28 4.89
CA TYR A 74 -8.18 -2.26 3.87
C TYR A 74 -6.88 -1.60 3.43
N ILE A 75 -6.63 -1.57 2.14
CA ILE A 75 -5.54 -0.80 1.53
C ILE A 75 -6.04 0.63 1.36
N ALA A 76 -5.41 1.56 2.07
CA ALA A 76 -5.74 2.97 2.03
C ALA A 76 -5.11 3.65 0.81
N CYS A 77 -5.83 3.67 -0.32
CA CYS A 77 -5.33 4.22 -1.59
C CYS A 77 -5.46 5.76 -1.70
N HIS A 78 -5.97 6.42 -0.65
CA HIS A 78 -6.13 7.87 -0.60
C HIS A 78 -4.86 8.61 -0.19
N GLN A 79 -3.83 7.91 0.27
CA GLN A 79 -2.58 8.49 0.76
C GLN A 79 -1.41 7.52 0.59
N LEU A 80 -0.28 8.02 0.10
CA LEU A 80 0.99 7.28 0.13
C LEU A 80 1.51 7.12 1.56
N ALA A 81 2.20 6.01 1.84
CA ALA A 81 2.83 5.79 3.13
C ALA A 81 3.89 6.89 3.39
N PRO A 82 3.76 7.69 4.45
CA PRO A 82 4.62 8.86 4.65
C PRO A 82 6.08 8.47 4.92
N LYS A 83 7.01 9.13 4.22
CA LYS A 83 8.47 9.05 4.50
C LYS A 83 9.01 7.61 4.53
N ILE A 84 8.54 6.77 3.61
CA ILE A 84 9.04 5.41 3.44
C ILE A 84 9.89 5.37 2.17
N ARG A 85 11.09 4.79 2.28
CA ARG A 85 12.01 4.63 1.15
C ARG A 85 12.39 3.17 0.95
N CYS A 86 12.63 2.79 -0.30
CA CYS A 86 12.95 1.41 -0.64
C CYS A 86 14.25 0.93 0.04
N ASP A 87 15.26 1.80 0.14
CA ASP A 87 16.54 1.46 0.77
C ASP A 87 16.44 1.30 2.29
N GLU A 88 15.53 2.05 2.92
CA GLU A 88 15.22 1.92 4.35
C GLU A 88 14.50 0.61 4.64
N ILE A 89 13.47 0.26 3.85
CA ILE A 89 12.79 -1.03 3.98
C ILE A 89 13.79 -2.18 3.79
N GLU A 90 14.64 -2.12 2.75
CA GLU A 90 15.64 -3.16 2.50
C GLU A 90 16.63 -3.33 3.68
N LYS A 91 17.08 -2.22 4.27
CA LYS A 91 17.91 -2.26 5.49
C LYS A 91 17.15 -2.92 6.64
N MET A 92 15.89 -2.54 6.86
CA MET A 92 15.05 -3.12 7.90
C MET A 92 14.81 -4.62 7.72
N ILE A 93 14.62 -5.10 6.48
CA ILE A 93 14.51 -6.53 6.17
C ILE A 93 15.80 -7.25 6.58
N LYS A 94 16.96 -6.71 6.23
CA LYS A 94 18.27 -7.31 6.56
C LYS A 94 18.52 -7.41 8.06
N VAL A 95 18.03 -6.47 8.85
CA VAL A 95 18.12 -6.50 10.33
C VAL A 95 16.90 -7.12 11.01
N LYS A 96 16.00 -7.77 10.25
CA LYS A 96 14.78 -8.43 10.75
C LYS A 96 13.82 -7.49 11.50
N GLU A 97 13.82 -6.21 11.14
CA GLU A 97 12.85 -5.20 11.57
C GLU A 97 11.67 -5.03 10.59
N ALA A 98 11.78 -5.64 9.41
CA ALA A 98 10.72 -5.74 8.42
C ALA A 98 10.69 -7.15 7.81
N GLU A 99 9.55 -7.53 7.25
CA GLU A 99 9.35 -8.83 6.61
C GLU A 99 8.35 -8.74 5.46
N VAL A 100 8.65 -9.39 4.33
CA VAL A 100 7.66 -9.63 3.28
C VAL A 100 6.81 -10.81 3.72
N ILE A 101 5.55 -10.54 4.07
CA ILE A 101 4.66 -11.53 4.68
C ILE A 101 3.75 -12.22 3.66
N GLY A 102 3.65 -11.66 2.45
CA GLY A 102 2.73 -12.13 1.44
C GLY A 102 2.70 -11.25 0.22
N LYS A 103 1.88 -11.64 -0.75
CA LYS A 103 1.65 -10.93 -2.00
C LYS A 103 0.16 -10.97 -2.33
N ILE A 104 -0.39 -9.85 -2.78
CA ILE A 104 -1.77 -9.79 -3.25
C ILE A 104 -1.90 -10.45 -4.63
N ASP A 105 -3.07 -11.01 -4.92
CA ASP A 105 -3.37 -11.52 -6.26
C ASP A 105 -3.46 -10.39 -7.30
N GLU A 106 -3.40 -10.78 -8.57
CA GLU A 106 -3.39 -9.85 -9.71
C GLU A 106 -4.68 -9.03 -9.79
N ALA A 107 -5.84 -9.65 -9.54
CA ALA A 107 -7.13 -8.95 -9.55
C ALA A 107 -7.20 -7.85 -8.48
N THR A 108 -6.67 -8.12 -7.28
CA THR A 108 -6.58 -7.14 -6.20
C THR A 108 -5.58 -6.04 -6.56
N LEU A 109 -4.45 -6.39 -7.17
CA LEU A 109 -3.45 -5.41 -7.62
C LEU A 109 -4.02 -4.46 -8.68
N GLU A 110 -4.71 -4.98 -9.69
CA GLU A 110 -5.41 -4.18 -10.69
C GLU A 110 -6.45 -3.25 -10.05
N LYS A 111 -7.24 -3.78 -9.11
CA LYS A 111 -8.22 -2.98 -8.36
C LYS A 111 -7.56 -1.84 -7.57
N VAL A 112 -6.38 -2.06 -6.98
CA VAL A 112 -5.61 -1.00 -6.33
C VAL A 112 -5.16 0.05 -7.34
N LYS A 113 -4.58 -0.37 -8.47
CA LYS A 113 -4.14 0.57 -9.53
C LYS A 113 -5.30 1.42 -10.03
N ASP A 114 -6.44 0.81 -10.31
CA ASP A 114 -7.66 1.50 -10.75
C ASP A 114 -8.19 2.46 -9.67
N THR A 115 -8.25 2.01 -8.42
CA THR A 115 -8.72 2.82 -7.30
C THR A 115 -7.86 4.08 -7.13
N VAL A 116 -6.54 3.90 -7.19
CA VAL A 116 -5.59 4.99 -7.11
C VAL A 116 -5.80 5.94 -8.30
N LEU A 117 -5.88 5.47 -9.54
CA LEU A 117 -6.00 6.35 -10.71
C LEU A 117 -7.32 7.15 -10.74
N ASN A 118 -8.42 6.53 -10.34
CA ASN A 118 -9.76 7.09 -10.53
C ASN A 118 -10.28 7.87 -9.33
N TYR A 119 -9.89 7.49 -8.10
CA TYR A 119 -10.49 8.01 -6.87
C TYR A 119 -9.50 8.81 -6.01
N SER A 120 -8.20 8.51 -6.06
CA SER A 120 -7.21 9.23 -5.25
C SER A 120 -7.09 10.72 -5.62
N ARG A 121 -7.56 11.13 -6.81
CA ARG A 121 -7.60 12.54 -7.23
C ARG A 121 -8.43 13.45 -6.31
N LEU A 122 -9.32 12.87 -5.52
CA LEU A 122 -10.17 13.59 -4.59
C LEU A 122 -9.47 13.83 -3.24
N THR A 123 -8.35 13.16 -2.98
CA THR A 123 -7.70 13.11 -1.67
C THR A 123 -6.20 13.37 -1.71
N LEU A 124 -5.56 13.21 -2.88
CA LEU A 124 -4.15 13.49 -3.14
C LEU A 124 -3.96 14.85 -3.81
N THR A 125 -2.79 15.43 -3.62
CA THR A 125 -2.39 16.65 -4.34
C THR A 125 -2.16 16.37 -5.83
N GLY A 126 -2.26 17.41 -6.67
CA GLY A 126 -1.99 17.29 -8.10
C GLY A 126 -0.62 16.72 -8.44
N PHE A 127 0.40 17.01 -7.61
CA PHE A 127 1.74 16.47 -7.73
C PHE A 127 1.78 14.95 -7.44
N GLU A 128 1.15 14.50 -6.36
CA GLU A 128 1.10 13.07 -6.01
C GLU A 128 0.39 12.25 -7.09
N ILE A 129 -0.68 12.79 -7.67
CA ILE A 129 -1.41 12.13 -8.78
C ILE A 129 -0.49 11.97 -10.00
N LEU A 130 0.23 13.02 -10.40
CA LEU A 130 1.16 12.97 -11.53
C LEU A 130 2.26 11.95 -11.27
N TYR A 131 2.84 11.99 -10.07
CA TYR A 131 3.92 11.10 -9.65
C TYR A 131 3.50 9.62 -9.66
N ILE A 132 2.29 9.33 -9.19
CA ILE A 132 1.69 7.99 -9.24
C ILE A 132 1.43 7.56 -10.68
N LYS A 133 0.83 8.42 -11.52
CA LYS A 133 0.55 8.11 -12.93
C LYS A 133 1.82 7.72 -13.67
N GLU A 134 2.89 8.50 -13.54
CA GLU A 134 4.19 8.16 -14.12
C GLU A 134 4.75 6.82 -13.63
N GLY A 135 4.46 6.43 -12.38
CA GLY A 135 4.85 5.14 -11.83
C GLY A 135 4.03 3.97 -12.37
N LEU A 136 2.77 4.20 -12.73
CA LEU A 136 1.86 3.17 -13.24
C LEU A 136 1.91 3.04 -14.77
N ASP A 137 2.16 4.13 -15.50
CA ASP A 137 2.16 4.17 -16.97
C ASP A 137 3.36 3.46 -17.61
N LYS A 138 4.42 3.15 -16.84
CA LYS A 138 5.55 2.34 -17.31
C LYS A 138 5.24 0.85 -17.48
N VAL A 139 4.02 0.40 -17.19
CA VAL A 139 3.62 -1.02 -17.29
C VAL A 139 2.97 -1.34 -18.65
N ASN A 140 2.70 -0.34 -19.50
CA ASN A 140 1.97 -0.51 -20.77
C ASN A 140 2.78 -0.20 -22.06
N ASN A 141 4.11 -0.05 -22.00
CA ASN A 141 4.97 0.10 -23.19
C ASN A 141 6.14 -0.87 -23.18
#